data_AF-A0A161YXL4-F1
#
_entry.id   AF-A0A161YXL4-F1
#
_cell.length_a   1.000
_cell.length_b   1.000
_cell.length_c   1.000
_cell.angle_alpha   90.00
_cell.angle_beta   90.00
_cell.angle_gamma   90.00
#
_symmetry.space_group_name_H-M   'P 1'
#
loop_
_entity.id
_entity.type
_entity.pdbx_description
1 polymer ?
#
loop_
_entity_poly.entity_id
_entity_poly.type
_entity_poly.pdbx_seq_one_letter_code
_entity_poly.pdbx_strand_id
1 'polypeptide(L)'
;MNIERVFFMKKSLLAGAILLSTFSSVSMAHGSCGDTDLHGYMQDIKSEMRQMSTAVKSGNNDAATEHVERLIVSFQKSRKTQPHQFEMDGLEGEVLAQQKEQYVELIDSTIKTLEDLNVALVANDKKTIRQLVGEIGKHRKAGHSTFKGSC
;
A
#
# COMPACT_ATOMS: atom_id res chain seq x y z
N MET A 1 -52.95 28.57 -45.20
CA MET A 1 -52.53 27.51 -44.26
C MET A 1 -52.75 28.04 -42.85
N ASN A 2 -53.92 27.74 -42.27
CA ASN A 2 -54.14 26.72 -41.21
C ASN A 2 -53.55 27.17 -39.86
N ILE A 3 -54.36 27.75 -38.95
CA ILE A 3 -55.14 27.11 -37.84
C ILE A 3 -54.19 26.68 -36.72
N GLU A 4 -54.37 26.89 -35.41
CA GLU A 4 -55.24 27.69 -34.53
C GLU A 4 -54.63 27.60 -33.11
N ARG A 5 -54.86 28.65 -32.31
CA ARG A 5 -55.20 28.66 -30.86
C ARG A 5 -54.59 27.66 -29.86
N VAL A 6 -53.81 28.26 -28.96
CA VAL A 6 -53.89 28.26 -27.48
C VAL A 6 -55.10 27.57 -26.80
N PHE A 7 -54.75 26.76 -25.77
CA PHE A 7 -55.48 26.32 -24.56
C PHE A 7 -56.79 25.52 -24.70
N PHE A 8 -56.76 24.25 -24.25
CA PHE A 8 -57.67 23.83 -23.17
C PHE A 8 -57.17 22.60 -22.41
N MET A 9 -57.18 22.78 -21.10
CA MET A 9 -56.74 21.89 -20.02
C MET A 9 -57.69 20.69 -19.87
N LYS A 10 -57.15 19.47 -19.77
CA LYS A 10 -57.90 18.31 -19.26
C LYS A 10 -57.21 17.73 -18.03
N LYS A 11 -57.94 17.81 -16.94
CA LYS A 11 -57.67 17.33 -15.59
C LYS A 11 -57.50 15.80 -15.56
N SER A 12 -56.43 15.35 -14.92
CA SER A 12 -56.32 14.10 -14.14
C SER A 12 -55.20 14.35 -13.13
N LEU A 13 -55.47 14.73 -11.88
CA LEU A 13 -55.83 13.89 -10.72
C LEU A 13 -54.90 12.68 -10.50
N LEU A 14 -54.48 12.57 -9.22
CA LEU A 14 -53.78 11.47 -8.54
C LEU A 14 -52.26 11.49 -8.66
N ALA A 15 -51.45 11.29 -7.64
CA ALA A 15 -51.63 11.20 -6.19
C ALA A 15 -50.21 11.26 -5.60
N GLY A 16 -50.06 11.85 -4.41
CA GLY A 16 -48.81 11.81 -3.68
C GLY A 16 -48.44 10.40 -3.24
N ALA A 17 -47.16 10.07 -3.35
CA ALA A 17 -46.49 9.12 -2.48
C ALA A 17 -45.00 9.52 -2.43
N ILE A 18 -44.66 10.32 -1.42
CA ILE A 18 -43.27 10.51 -1.01
C ILE A 18 -42.87 9.19 -0.34
N LEU A 19 -42.27 8.28 -1.10
CA LEU A 19 -41.58 7.15 -0.50
C LEU A 19 -40.19 7.65 -0.07
N LEU A 20 -40.12 8.04 1.21
CA LEU A 20 -38.86 8.05 1.95
C LEU A 20 -38.30 6.62 1.91
N SER A 21 -37.44 6.35 0.94
CA SER A 21 -36.51 5.25 1.06
C SER A 21 -35.41 5.71 2.00
N THR A 22 -35.61 5.43 3.29
CA THR A 22 -34.50 5.31 4.24
C THR A 22 -33.61 4.18 3.75
N PHE A 23 -32.72 4.47 2.82
CA PHE A 23 -31.54 3.65 2.63
C PHE A 23 -30.74 3.82 3.91
N SER A 24 -30.90 2.86 4.80
CA SER A 24 -30.00 2.59 5.90
C SER A 24 -28.60 2.74 5.33
N SER A 25 -27.97 3.87 5.66
CA SER A 25 -26.55 4.03 5.45
C SER A 25 -25.97 2.93 6.32
N VAL A 26 -25.55 1.83 5.69
CA VAL A 26 -24.58 0.95 6.32
C VAL A 26 -23.39 1.87 6.47
N SER A 27 -23.31 2.53 7.63
CA SER A 27 -22.09 3.16 8.08
C SER A 27 -21.13 2.00 8.19
N MET A 28 -20.48 1.66 7.07
CA MET A 28 -19.19 1.03 7.08
C MET A 28 -18.38 2.00 7.94
N ALA A 29 -18.27 1.67 9.22
CA ALA A 29 -17.22 2.20 10.04
C ALA A 29 -15.97 1.77 9.28
N HIS A 30 -15.47 2.68 8.43
CA HIS A 30 -14.15 2.60 7.87
C HIS A 30 -13.28 2.63 9.13
N GLY A 31 -12.96 1.45 9.66
CA GLY A 31 -12.08 1.31 10.81
C GLY A 31 -10.89 2.19 10.51
N SER A 32 -10.49 3.02 11.48
CA SER A 32 -9.34 3.89 11.31
C SER A 32 -8.15 3.01 10.96
N CYS A 33 -7.86 2.86 9.67
CA CYS A 33 -6.59 2.29 9.21
C CYS A 33 -5.42 3.23 9.54
N GLY A 34 -5.72 4.39 10.13
CA GLY A 34 -4.77 5.39 10.57
C GLY A 34 -4.10 5.02 11.88
N ASP A 35 -2.77 5.13 11.85
CA ASP A 35 -1.79 5.01 12.94
C ASP A 35 -1.64 3.64 13.60
N THR A 36 -1.30 2.63 12.79
CA THR A 36 -0.50 1.51 13.30
C THR A 36 0.99 1.81 13.17
N ASP A 37 1.81 1.24 14.05
CA ASP A 37 3.28 1.30 13.93
C ASP A 37 3.74 0.82 12.54
N LEU A 38 3.11 -0.24 12.02
CA LEU A 38 3.38 -0.76 10.69
C LEU A 38 3.11 0.28 9.60
N HIS A 39 2.02 1.05 9.69
CA HIS A 39 1.74 2.12 8.74
C HIS A 39 2.88 3.15 8.74
N GLY A 40 3.31 3.60 9.91
CA GLY A 40 4.44 4.52 10.05
C GLY A 40 5.71 3.98 9.40
N TYR A 41 6.09 2.74 9.73
CA TYR A 41 7.26 2.08 9.13
C TYR A 41 7.16 1.94 7.61
N MET A 42 5.97 1.68 7.08
CA MET A 42 5.76 1.60 5.62
C MET A 42 5.90 2.97 4.93
N GLN A 43 5.53 4.08 5.60
CA GLN A 43 5.80 5.42 5.07
C GLN A 43 7.30 5.73 5.08
N ASP A 44 8.00 5.38 6.15
CA ASP A 44 9.45 5.53 6.25
C ASP A 44 10.15 4.73 5.16
N ILE A 45 9.82 3.44 5.02
CA ILE A 45 10.37 2.57 3.96
C ILE A 45 10.11 3.18 2.57
N LYS A 46 8.90 3.65 2.29
CA LYS A 46 8.57 4.29 1.01
C LYS A 46 9.43 5.53 0.76
N SER A 47 9.62 6.37 1.78
CA SER A 47 10.44 7.57 1.69
C SER A 47 11.91 7.22 1.44
N GLU A 48 12.49 6.36 2.28
CA GLU A 48 13.88 5.96 2.20
C GLU A 48 14.18 5.20 0.89
N MET A 49 13.28 4.34 0.40
CA MET A 49 13.44 3.69 -0.90
C MET A 49 13.53 4.69 -2.06
N ARG A 50 12.76 5.78 -1.99
CA ARG A 50 12.81 6.85 -3.01
C ARG A 50 14.12 7.60 -2.95
N GLN A 51 14.57 7.95 -1.74
CA GLN A 51 15.81 8.69 -1.54
C GLN A 51 17.03 7.83 -1.92
N MET A 52 17.07 6.56 -1.50
CA MET A 52 18.05 5.56 -1.93
C MET A 52 18.11 5.48 -3.46
N SER A 53 16.96 5.34 -4.13
CA SER A 53 16.93 5.26 -5.59
C SER A 53 17.47 6.52 -6.25
N THR A 54 17.20 7.70 -5.68
CA THR A 54 17.73 8.97 -6.17
C THR A 54 19.25 9.04 -5.99
N ALA A 55 19.77 8.66 -4.82
CA ALA A 55 21.20 8.63 -4.53
C ALA A 55 21.97 7.66 -5.45
N VAL A 56 21.43 6.46 -5.68
CA VAL A 56 22.00 5.50 -6.66
C VAL A 56 22.05 6.11 -8.07
N LYS A 57 20.97 6.81 -8.49
CA LYS A 57 20.91 7.42 -9.83
C LYS A 57 21.88 8.58 -10.00
N SER A 58 22.13 9.35 -8.94
CA SER A 58 23.11 10.45 -8.96
C SER A 58 24.55 9.98 -8.75
N GLY A 59 24.77 8.68 -8.47
CA GLY A 59 26.08 8.11 -8.18
C GLY A 59 26.62 8.48 -6.79
N ASN A 60 25.76 8.97 -5.89
CA ASN A 60 26.11 9.26 -4.51
C ASN A 60 25.96 7.97 -3.67
N ASN A 61 26.98 7.11 -3.71
CA ASN A 61 26.96 5.82 -3.02
C ASN A 61 26.95 5.97 -1.49
N ASP A 62 27.56 7.02 -0.94
CA ASP A 62 27.57 7.28 0.50
C ASP A 62 26.16 7.57 1.01
N ALA A 63 25.45 8.50 0.36
CA ALA A 63 24.05 8.77 0.70
C ALA A 63 23.17 7.52 0.47
N ALA A 64 23.40 6.76 -0.60
CA ALA A 64 22.65 5.53 -0.85
C ALA A 64 22.85 4.50 0.29
N THR A 65 24.07 4.38 0.82
CA THR A 65 24.42 3.52 1.96
C THR A 65 23.64 3.92 3.22
N GLU A 66 23.59 5.21 3.54
CA GLU A 66 22.82 5.68 4.69
C GLU A 66 21.31 5.37 4.57
N HIS A 67 20.74 5.52 3.36
CA HIS A 67 19.34 5.15 3.13
C HIS A 67 19.11 3.64 3.23
N VAL A 68 20.07 2.82 2.79
CA VAL A 68 20.03 1.36 2.93
C VAL A 68 20.00 0.96 4.41
N GLU A 69 20.84 1.57 5.25
CA GLU A 69 20.86 1.29 6.69
C GLU A 69 19.53 1.66 7.37
N ARG A 70 18.96 2.83 7.03
CA ARG A 70 17.64 3.23 7.52
C ARG A 70 16.53 2.28 7.05
N LEU A 71 16.60 1.81 5.80
CA LEU A 71 15.67 0.80 5.29
C LEU A 71 15.75 -0.50 6.07
N ILE A 72 16.95 -1.01 6.34
CA ILE A 72 17.15 -2.24 7.12
C ILE A 72 16.50 -2.09 8.50
N VAL A 73 16.75 -0.97 9.19
CA VAL A 73 16.15 -0.70 10.51
C VAL A 73 14.61 -0.69 10.44
N SER A 74 14.02 -0.02 9.45
CA SER A 74 12.56 0.03 9.30
C SER A 74 11.96 -1.33 8.94
N PHE A 75 12.62 -2.14 8.11
CA PHE A 75 12.20 -3.51 7.82
C PHE A 75 12.31 -4.42 9.06
N GLN A 76 13.36 -4.29 9.87
CA GLN A 76 13.49 -5.01 11.13
C GLN A 76 12.39 -4.65 12.13
N LYS A 77 11.94 -3.38 12.15
CA LYS A 77 10.79 -2.94 12.95
C LYS A 77 9.49 -3.53 12.41
N SER A 78 9.23 -3.43 11.11
CA SER A 78 8.01 -3.98 10.50
C SER A 78 7.91 -5.49 10.67
N ARG A 79 9.03 -6.22 10.64
CA ARG A 79 9.08 -7.68 10.90
C ARG A 79 8.42 -8.10 12.21
N LYS A 80 8.39 -7.21 13.21
CA LYS A 80 7.84 -7.47 14.55
C LYS A 80 6.36 -7.09 14.66
N THR A 81 5.77 -6.59 13.58
CA THR A 81 4.37 -6.19 13.50
C THR A 81 3.57 -7.18 12.66
N GLN A 82 2.24 -7.08 12.72
CA GLN A 82 1.34 -7.86 11.89
C GLN A 82 0.64 -6.93 10.89
N PRO A 83 0.53 -7.31 9.59
CA PRO A 83 -0.36 -6.66 8.65
C PRO A 83 -1.81 -6.62 9.15
N HIS A 84 -2.41 -5.43 9.21
CA HIS A 84 -3.82 -5.27 9.57
C HIS A 84 -4.76 -6.00 8.58
N GLN A 85 -4.31 -6.18 7.33
CA GLN A 85 -5.01 -6.98 6.33
C GLN A 85 -5.34 -8.40 6.83
N PHE A 86 -4.51 -9.00 7.69
CA PHE A 86 -4.79 -10.33 8.25
C PHE A 86 -6.02 -10.34 9.17
N GLU A 87 -6.24 -9.24 9.91
CA GLU A 87 -7.43 -9.07 10.75
C GLU A 87 -8.66 -8.77 9.88
N MET A 88 -8.50 -7.93 8.86
CA MET A 88 -9.57 -7.61 7.91
C MET A 88 -10.06 -8.85 7.14
N ASP A 89 -9.15 -9.75 6.79
CA ASP A 89 -9.45 -11.00 6.11
C ASP A 89 -9.95 -12.11 7.06
N GLY A 90 -9.96 -11.85 8.37
CA GLY A 90 -10.40 -12.83 9.38
C GLY A 90 -9.54 -14.09 9.40
N LEU A 91 -8.23 -13.95 9.16
CA LEU A 91 -7.32 -15.10 9.10
C LEU A 91 -7.06 -15.67 10.49
N GLU A 92 -7.18 -16.99 10.63
CA GLU A 92 -6.96 -17.72 11.87
C GLU A 92 -6.23 -19.05 11.64
N GLY A 93 -5.80 -19.70 12.71
CA GLY A 93 -5.22 -21.05 12.69
C GLY A 93 -3.99 -21.18 11.77
N GLU A 94 -3.94 -22.29 11.02
CA GLU A 94 -2.82 -22.61 10.11
C GLU A 94 -2.67 -21.58 8.98
N VAL A 95 -3.78 -21.01 8.49
CA VAL A 95 -3.74 -20.00 7.42
C VAL A 95 -3.07 -18.72 7.90
N LEU A 96 -3.40 -18.25 9.11
CA LEU A 96 -2.72 -17.10 9.71
C LEU A 96 -1.23 -17.39 9.94
N ALA A 97 -0.89 -18.59 10.43
CA ALA A 97 0.50 -18.98 10.64
C ALA A 97 1.31 -18.95 9.33
N GLN A 98 0.75 -19.51 8.26
CA GLN A 98 1.38 -19.51 6.94
C GLN A 98 1.56 -18.09 6.37
N GLN A 99 0.55 -17.22 6.52
CA GLN A 99 0.66 -15.82 6.07
C GLN A 99 1.69 -15.01 6.87
N LYS A 100 1.81 -15.27 8.18
CA LYS A 100 2.87 -14.68 9.01
C LYS A 100 4.26 -15.13 8.58
N GLU A 101 4.44 -16.41 8.27
CA GLU A 101 5.70 -16.94 7.75
C GLU A 101 6.08 -16.27 6.43
N GLN A 102 5.16 -16.21 5.47
CA GLN A 102 5.38 -15.53 4.18
C GLN A 102 5.73 -14.04 4.34
N TYR A 103 5.08 -13.36 5.29
CA TYR A 103 5.39 -11.96 5.60
C TYR A 103 6.82 -11.79 6.12
N VAL A 104 7.22 -12.64 7.07
CA VAL A 104 8.57 -12.64 7.65
C VAL A 104 9.63 -12.98 6.59
N GLU A 105 9.40 -14.01 5.78
CA GLU A 105 10.32 -14.42 4.71
C GLU A 105 10.55 -13.30 3.69
N LEU A 106 9.49 -12.60 3.27
CA LEU A 106 9.61 -11.48 2.35
C LEU A 106 10.46 -10.35 2.95
N ILE A 107 10.26 -10.05 4.23
CA ILE A 107 11.05 -9.03 4.93
C ILE A 107 12.51 -9.45 5.02
N ASP A 108 12.79 -10.69 5.42
CA ASP A 108 14.15 -11.21 5.59
C ASP A 108 14.90 -11.24 4.24
N SER A 109 14.22 -11.65 3.16
CA SER A 109 14.75 -11.58 1.79
C SER A 109 15.06 -10.14 1.36
N THR A 110 14.21 -9.18 1.75
CA THR A 110 14.41 -7.75 1.45
C THR A 110 15.61 -7.18 2.21
N ILE A 111 15.75 -7.51 3.50
CA ILE A 111 16.90 -7.10 4.31
C ILE A 111 18.19 -7.66 3.71
N LYS A 112 18.22 -8.95 3.36
CA LYS A 112 19.39 -9.55 2.72
C LYS A 112 19.78 -8.85 1.41
N THR A 113 18.79 -8.52 0.58
CA THR A 113 19.03 -7.81 -0.69
C THR A 113 19.57 -6.39 -0.44
N LEU A 114 19.14 -5.73 0.65
CA LEU A 114 19.67 -4.44 1.08
C LEU A 114 21.10 -4.54 1.60
N GLU A 115 21.43 -5.58 2.36
CA GLU A 115 22.81 -5.87 2.80
C GLU A 115 23.74 -6.11 1.61
N ASP A 116 23.30 -6.92 0.64
CA ASP A 116 24.03 -7.15 -0.61
C ASP A 116 24.19 -5.85 -1.42
N LEU A 117 23.18 -4.97 -1.40
CA LEU A 117 23.25 -3.66 -2.05
C LEU A 117 24.30 -2.78 -1.38
N ASN A 118 24.39 -2.81 -0.05
CA ASN A 118 25.40 -2.05 0.68
C ASN A 118 26.81 -2.49 0.29
N VAL A 119 27.06 -3.80 0.23
CA VAL A 119 28.34 -4.36 -0.25
C VAL A 119 28.66 -3.87 -1.67
N ALA A 120 27.68 -3.89 -2.57
CA ALA A 120 27.86 -3.44 -3.95
C ALA A 120 28.11 -1.93 -4.07
N LEU A 121 27.48 -1.11 -3.21
CA LEU A 121 27.68 0.34 -3.14
C LEU A 121 29.10 0.68 -2.72
N VAL A 122 29.62 0.03 -1.68
CA VAL A 122 31.01 0.18 -1.19
C VAL A 122 32.01 -0.25 -2.26
N ALA A 123 31.75 -1.36 -2.95
CA ALA A 123 32.58 -1.84 -4.05
C ALA A 123 32.43 -1.03 -5.35
N ASN A 124 31.48 -0.08 -5.40
CA ASN A 124 31.08 0.65 -6.59
C ASN A 124 30.75 -0.25 -7.80
N ASP A 125 30.18 -1.42 -7.55
CA ASP A 125 29.77 -2.37 -8.59
C ASP A 125 28.44 -1.94 -9.21
N LYS A 126 28.53 -1.06 -10.21
CA LYS A 126 27.37 -0.49 -10.92
C LYS A 126 26.46 -1.52 -11.57
N LYS A 127 26.96 -2.71 -11.90
CA LYS A 127 26.12 -3.77 -12.50
C LYS A 127 25.27 -4.41 -11.40
N THR A 128 25.92 -4.80 -10.30
CA THR A 128 25.26 -5.44 -9.16
C THR A 128 24.31 -4.48 -8.45
N ILE A 129 24.68 -3.21 -8.27
CA ILE A 129 23.79 -2.15 -7.74
C ILE A 129 22.48 -2.09 -8.54
N ARG A 130 22.54 -2.02 -9.88
CA ARG A 130 21.34 -1.94 -10.72
C ARG A 130 20.46 -3.18 -10.60
N GLN A 131 21.07 -4.36 -10.54
CA GLN A 131 20.35 -5.62 -10.36
C GLN A 131 19.60 -5.64 -9.02
N LEU A 132 20.29 -5.33 -7.93
CA LEU A 132 19.74 -5.38 -6.57
C LEU A 132 18.66 -4.32 -6.34
N VAL A 133 18.82 -3.10 -6.86
CA VAL A 133 17.76 -2.08 -6.82
C VAL A 133 16.51 -2.54 -7.56
N GLY A 134 16.68 -3.27 -8.68
CA GLY A 134 15.57 -3.89 -9.39
C GLY A 134 14.85 -4.95 -8.54
N GLU A 135 15.61 -5.80 -7.85
CA GLU A 135 15.07 -6.85 -6.99
C GLU A 135 14.31 -6.30 -5.77
N ILE A 136 14.87 -5.29 -5.09
CA ILE A 136 14.19 -4.55 -4.03
C ILE A 136 12.85 -3.97 -4.53
N GLY A 137 12.81 -3.49 -5.77
CA GLY A 137 11.58 -3.01 -6.40
C GLY A 137 10.52 -4.11 -6.56
N LYS A 138 10.93 -5.34 -6.86
CA LYS A 138 10.03 -6.52 -6.93
C LYS A 138 9.52 -6.91 -5.55
N HIS A 139 10.41 -6.97 -4.54
CA HIS A 139 10.01 -7.26 -3.17
C HIS A 139 8.97 -6.26 -2.64
N ARG A 140 9.20 -4.96 -2.87
CA ARG A 140 8.21 -3.91 -2.53
C ARG A 140 6.86 -4.18 -3.21
N LYS A 141 6.87 -4.52 -4.50
CA LYS A 141 5.64 -4.80 -5.25
C LYS A 141 4.90 -6.01 -4.65
N ALA A 142 5.62 -7.10 -4.39
CA ALA A 142 5.06 -8.30 -3.78
C ALA A 142 4.46 -8.01 -2.39
N GLY A 143 5.21 -7.32 -1.53
CA GLY A 143 4.72 -6.97 -0.20
C GLY A 143 3.49 -6.07 -0.24
N HIS A 144 3.48 -5.08 -1.12
CA HIS A 144 2.33 -4.19 -1.30
C HIS A 144 1.11 -4.91 -1.87
N SER A 145 1.27 -5.85 -2.80
CA SER A 145 0.14 -6.59 -3.37
C SER A 145 -0.44 -7.62 -2.41
N THR A 146 0.39 -8.19 -1.54
CA THR A 146 -0.02 -9.30 -0.66
C THR A 146 -0.51 -8.81 0.70
N PHE A 147 0.16 -7.80 1.28
CA PHE A 147 -0.02 -7.47 2.70
C PHE A 147 -0.62 -6.09 2.95
N LYS A 148 -0.87 -5.30 1.91
CA LYS A 148 -1.49 -3.98 2.10
C LYS A 148 -2.99 -4.12 2.31
N GLY A 149 -3.48 -3.47 3.36
CA GLY A 149 -4.90 -3.20 3.59
C GLY A 149 -5.63 -2.67 2.37
N SER A 150 -6.90 -3.05 2.17
CA SER A 150 -7.80 -2.39 1.19
C SER A 150 -8.34 -1.03 1.65
N CYS A 151 -7.83 -0.55 2.79
CA CYS A 151 -7.93 0.81 3.25
C CYS A 151 -6.67 1.65 2.89
#